data_AF-A0A0B1RVJ5-F1
#
_entry.id   AF-A0A0B1RVJ5-F1
#
_cell.length_a   1.000
_cell.length_b   1.000
_cell.length_c   1.000
_cell.angle_alpha   90.00
_cell.angle_beta   90.00
_cell.angle_gamma   90.00
#
_symmetry.space_group_name_H-M   'P 1'
#
loop_
_entity.id
_entity.type
_entity.pdbx_description
1 polymer ?
#
loop_
_entity_poly.entity_id
_entity_poly.type
_entity_poly.pdbx_seq_one_letter_code
_entity_poly.pdbx_strand_id
1 'polypeptide(L)'
;MDQVDAPRQDSDGPFGLFKCIRAPPVAETTSLRPRESDFLIAYATPPTYVSWRNSLRGSWFVQAICEVFAKHARDMDILQLLTRVNQRVAECFQTNCSSSYKQMPEFHSRLLKQFYFFPGVKRSSAV
;
A
#
# COMPACT_ATOMS: atom_id res chain seq x y z
N MET A 1 -46.59 -15.74 51.78
CA MET A 1 -45.30 -16.32 52.20
C MET A 1 -44.32 -16.19 51.05
N ASP A 2 -43.50 -15.15 51.17
CA ASP A 2 -42.08 -15.02 50.77
C ASP A 2 -41.55 -15.78 49.55
N GLN A 3 -41.02 -15.02 48.59
CA GLN A 3 -39.57 -14.90 48.31
C GLN A 3 -39.37 -13.90 47.16
N VAL A 4 -38.93 -12.67 47.43
CA VAL A 4 -37.52 -12.21 47.50
C VAL A 4 -36.84 -12.21 46.13
N ASP A 5 -36.67 -11.00 45.59
CA ASP A 5 -35.86 -10.65 44.43
C ASP A 5 -34.46 -11.26 44.48
N ALA A 6 -34.05 -11.93 43.41
CA ALA A 6 -32.66 -12.28 43.15
C ALA A 6 -32.00 -11.16 42.32
N PRO A 7 -30.74 -10.77 42.61
CA PRO A 7 -30.12 -9.60 42.01
C PRO A 7 -29.79 -9.82 40.52
N ARG A 8 -30.01 -8.77 39.71
CA ARG A 8 -29.41 -8.65 38.37
C ARG A 8 -27.89 -8.73 38.51
N GLN A 9 -27.28 -9.75 37.94
CA GLN A 9 -25.85 -9.75 37.67
C GLN A 9 -25.65 -9.32 36.22
N ASP A 10 -25.65 -8.01 36.03
CA ASP A 10 -24.99 -7.39 34.88
C ASP A 10 -23.49 -7.54 35.07
N SER A 11 -22.83 -8.19 34.12
CA SER A 11 -21.44 -7.88 33.80
C SER A 11 -21.18 -8.13 32.32
N ASP A 12 -21.96 -7.48 31.46
CA ASP A 12 -21.56 -7.21 30.08
C ASP A 12 -20.46 -6.13 30.11
N GLY A 13 -19.23 -6.56 30.39
CA GLY A 13 -18.05 -5.74 30.14
C GLY A 13 -17.81 -5.62 28.64
N PRO A 14 -17.50 -4.43 28.09
CA PRO A 14 -17.41 -4.21 26.64
C PRO A 14 -16.12 -4.76 25.98
N PHE A 15 -15.38 -5.64 26.67
CA PHE A 15 -14.13 -6.21 26.17
C PHE A 15 -14.09 -7.74 26.38
N GLY A 16 -14.93 -8.45 25.62
CA GLY A 16 -14.95 -9.92 25.55
C GLY A 16 -13.75 -10.51 24.77
N LEU A 17 -12.52 -10.19 25.16
CA LEU A 17 -11.29 -10.55 24.44
C LEU A 17 -10.89 -12.03 24.56
N PHE A 18 -11.59 -12.89 25.29
CA PHE A 18 -11.16 -14.29 25.44
C PHE A 18 -12.30 -15.29 25.30
N LYS A 19 -12.63 -15.64 24.05
CA LYS A 19 -13.31 -16.91 23.75
C LYS A 19 -12.71 -17.59 22.52
N CYS A 20 -11.40 -17.81 22.55
CA CYS A 20 -10.70 -18.64 21.57
C CYS A 20 -10.16 -19.90 22.25
N ILE A 21 -11.05 -20.78 22.73
CA ILE A 21 -10.67 -22.16 23.13
C ILE A 21 -11.76 -23.14 22.70
N ARG A 22 -11.90 -23.33 21.38
CA ARG A 22 -12.30 -24.61 20.81
C ARG A 22 -11.85 -24.67 19.36
N ALA A 23 -10.71 -25.30 19.12
CA ALA A 23 -10.21 -25.55 17.77
C ALA A 23 -11.07 -26.65 17.09
N PRO A 24 -11.60 -26.43 15.87
CA PRO A 24 -12.14 -27.52 15.05
C PRO A 24 -10.99 -28.38 14.45
N PRO A 25 -11.25 -29.65 14.10
CA PRO A 25 -10.22 -30.59 13.66
C PRO A 25 -9.76 -30.32 12.21
N VAL A 26 -8.48 -30.64 11.99
CA VAL A 26 -7.59 -30.43 10.84
C VAL A 26 -8.23 -30.64 9.45
N ALA A 27 -8.10 -29.63 8.56
CA ALA A 27 -7.46 -29.73 7.23
C ALA A 27 -7.87 -28.56 6.31
N GLU A 28 -7.04 -27.52 6.23
CA GLU A 28 -6.54 -26.86 5.01
C GLU A 28 -5.55 -25.80 5.51
N THR A 29 -4.25 -25.95 5.23
CA THR A 29 -3.28 -24.86 5.42
C THR A 29 -3.50 -23.81 4.34
N THR A 30 -4.70 -23.23 4.30
CA THR A 30 -4.91 -21.95 3.64
C THR A 30 -3.99 -20.98 4.36
N SER A 31 -2.92 -20.53 3.69
CA SER A 31 -1.95 -19.63 4.31
C SER A 31 -2.69 -18.53 5.05
N LEU A 32 -2.53 -18.43 6.38
CA LEU A 32 -3.19 -17.43 7.23
C LEU A 32 -2.63 -16.04 6.88
N ARG A 33 -2.99 -15.51 5.70
CA ARG A 33 -2.58 -14.19 5.24
C ARG A 33 -3.61 -13.16 5.69
N PRO A 34 -3.18 -12.01 6.22
CA PRO A 34 -4.08 -10.89 6.47
C PRO A 34 -4.85 -10.52 5.20
N ARG A 35 -6.14 -10.18 5.33
CA ARG A 35 -7.00 -9.84 4.18
C ARG A 35 -6.47 -8.66 3.36
N GLU A 36 -5.80 -7.72 4.02
CA GLU A 36 -5.19 -6.54 3.39
C GLU A 36 -3.66 -6.68 3.26
N SER A 37 -3.16 -7.90 3.00
CA SER A 37 -1.76 -8.12 2.63
C SER A 37 -1.55 -8.00 1.13
N ASP A 38 -0.30 -7.81 0.71
CA ASP A 38 0.11 -7.77 -0.70
C ASP A 38 -0.43 -6.55 -1.48
N PHE A 39 -0.75 -5.46 -0.79
CA PHE A 39 -1.12 -4.17 -1.39
C PHE A 39 0.05 -3.19 -1.43
N LEU A 40 0.13 -2.43 -2.51
CA LEU A 40 0.99 -1.24 -2.61
C LEU A 40 0.15 -0.13 -3.24
N ILE A 41 0.04 1.00 -2.55
CA ILE A 41 -0.69 2.16 -3.04
C ILE A 41 0.29 3.32 -3.11
N ALA A 42 0.43 3.91 -4.30
CA ALA A 42 1.30 5.06 -4.53
C ALA A 42 0.47 6.26 -4.96
N TYR A 43 0.63 7.38 -4.26
CA TYR A 43 -0.06 8.63 -4.49
C TYR A 43 0.89 9.66 -5.10
N ALA A 44 0.35 10.50 -5.98
CA ALA A 44 1.10 11.60 -6.58
C ALA A 44 1.52 12.66 -5.56
N THR A 45 0.76 12.78 -4.46
CA THR A 45 1.04 13.64 -3.31
C THR A 45 0.48 13.06 -2.01
N PRO A 46 1.05 13.42 -0.85
CA PRO A 46 0.41 13.19 0.43
C PRO A 46 -0.99 13.80 0.51
N PRO A 47 -1.85 13.29 1.41
CA PRO A 47 -3.13 13.91 1.72
C PRO A 47 -2.97 15.40 1.95
N THR A 48 -3.98 16.18 1.54
CA THR A 48 -4.05 17.66 1.67
C THR A 48 -3.19 18.47 0.68
N TYR A 49 -2.35 17.85 -0.14
CA TYR A 49 -1.54 18.55 -1.15
C TYR A 49 -2.12 18.43 -2.56
N VAL A 50 -1.79 19.40 -3.42
CA VAL A 50 -2.21 19.42 -4.83
C VAL A 50 -1.30 18.57 -5.70
N SER A 51 -1.89 17.82 -6.64
CA SER A 51 -1.15 17.08 -7.67
C SER A 51 -1.05 17.90 -8.96
N TRP A 52 0.17 18.25 -9.35
CA TRP A 52 0.41 19.11 -10.52
C TRP A 52 0.39 18.34 -11.84
N ARG A 53 -0.14 19.01 -12.86
CA ARG A 53 -0.26 18.48 -14.21
C ARG A 53 0.07 19.53 -15.25
N ASN A 54 0.91 19.14 -16.22
CA ASN A 54 1.12 19.89 -17.43
C ASN A 54 0.04 19.52 -18.47
N SER A 55 -0.53 20.50 -19.16
CA SER A 55 -1.61 20.30 -20.12
C SER A 55 -1.20 19.45 -21.33
N LEU A 56 0.06 19.52 -21.76
CA LEU A 56 0.59 18.83 -22.92
C LEU A 56 1.32 17.53 -22.55
N ARG A 57 2.07 17.55 -21.43
CA ARG A 57 2.95 16.43 -21.02
C ARG A 57 2.34 15.48 -19.99
N GLY A 58 1.20 15.83 -19.40
CA GLY A 58 0.55 15.03 -18.35
C GLY A 58 1.02 15.37 -16.94
N SER A 59 0.69 14.51 -15.96
CA SER A 59 1.02 14.75 -14.54
C SER A 59 2.50 14.51 -14.25
N TRP A 60 3.06 15.28 -13.32
CA TRP A 60 4.48 15.14 -12.98
C TRP A 60 4.81 13.75 -12.43
N PHE A 61 3.91 13.21 -11.61
CA PHE A 61 4.04 11.87 -11.04
C PHE A 61 4.04 10.77 -12.10
N VAL A 62 3.08 10.77 -13.04
CA VAL A 62 3.00 9.74 -14.08
C VAL A 62 4.17 9.83 -15.05
N GLN A 63 4.60 11.06 -15.41
CA GLN A 63 5.82 11.25 -16.21
C GLN A 63 7.03 10.61 -15.52
N ALA A 64 7.23 10.88 -14.22
CA ALA A 64 8.34 10.30 -13.45
C ALA A 64 8.25 8.77 -13.35
N ILE A 65 7.05 8.19 -13.15
CA ILE A 65 6.84 6.73 -13.18
C ILE A 65 7.32 6.15 -14.50
N CYS A 66 6.80 6.67 -15.62
CA CYS A 66 7.14 6.15 -16.94
C CYS A 66 8.65 6.23 -17.21
N GLU A 67 9.28 7.37 -16.88
CA GLU A 67 10.72 7.56 -17.07
C GLU A 67 11.57 6.59 -16.22
N VAL A 68 11.24 6.42 -14.94
CA VAL A 68 12.00 5.57 -14.02
C VAL A 68 11.80 4.09 -14.33
N PHE A 69 10.55 3.66 -14.54
CA PHE A 69 10.24 2.26 -14.76
C PHE A 69 10.81 1.78 -16.10
N ALA A 70 10.74 2.59 -17.16
CA ALA A 70 11.35 2.24 -18.44
C ALA A 70 12.87 2.00 -18.34
N LYS A 71 13.56 2.68 -17.41
CA LYS A 71 15.01 2.57 -17.23
C LYS A 71 15.43 1.48 -16.26
N HIS A 72 14.68 1.28 -15.18
CA HIS A 72 15.14 0.53 -14.01
C HIS A 72 14.26 -0.68 -13.63
N ALA A 73 13.14 -0.93 -14.33
CA ALA A 73 12.26 -2.05 -13.99
C ALA A 73 12.90 -3.44 -14.21
N ARG A 74 14.06 -3.51 -14.88
CA ARG A 74 14.83 -4.74 -15.06
C ARG A 74 15.58 -5.17 -13.79
N ASP A 75 16.09 -4.20 -13.04
CA ASP A 75 17.14 -4.39 -12.03
C ASP A 75 16.75 -3.89 -10.63
N MET A 76 15.64 -3.15 -10.49
CA MET A 76 15.19 -2.64 -9.18
C MET A 76 13.84 -3.23 -8.77
N ASP A 77 13.65 -3.41 -7.46
CA ASP A 77 12.34 -3.74 -6.90
C ASP A 77 11.41 -2.51 -6.91
N ILE A 78 10.10 -2.75 -6.81
CA ILE A 78 9.09 -1.69 -6.92
C ILE A 78 9.24 -0.56 -5.89
N LEU A 79 9.72 -0.84 -4.68
CA LEU A 79 9.88 0.19 -3.64
C LEU A 79 11.10 1.07 -3.95
N GLN A 80 12.17 0.47 -4.46
CA GLN A 80 13.32 1.21 -5.00
C GLN A 80 12.90 2.08 -6.19
N LEU A 81 12.11 1.54 -7.12
CA LEU A 81 11.58 2.29 -8.25
C LEU A 81 10.76 3.48 -7.79
N LEU A 82 9.81 3.30 -6.87
CA LEU A 82 9.00 4.40 -6.34
C LEU A 82 9.84 5.42 -5.56
N THR A 83 10.90 5.00 -4.87
CA THR A 83 11.84 5.93 -4.25
C THR A 83 12.56 6.79 -5.29
N ARG A 84 12.97 6.22 -6.43
CA ARG A 84 13.54 6.98 -7.55
C ARG A 84 12.51 7.89 -8.22
N VAL A 85 11.24 7.49 -8.28
CA VAL A 85 10.14 8.36 -8.72
C VAL A 85 10.01 9.57 -7.78
N ASN A 86 10.04 9.37 -6.47
CA ASN A 86 10.00 10.46 -5.49
C ASN A 86 11.15 11.44 -5.70
N GLN A 87 12.38 10.92 -5.83
CA GLN A 87 13.56 11.72 -6.13
C GLN A 87 13.38 12.53 -7.43
N ARG A 88 12.92 11.89 -8.50
CA ARG A 88 12.72 12.53 -9.80
C ARG A 88 11.69 13.65 -9.75
N VAL A 89 10.57 13.43 -9.06
CA VAL A 89 9.53 14.46 -8.87
C VAL A 89 10.09 15.64 -8.07
N ALA A 90 10.81 15.36 -6.99
CA ALA A 90 11.39 16.37 -6.12
C ALA A 90 12.48 17.23 -6.80
N GLU A 91 13.32 16.64 -7.64
CA GLU A 91 14.44 17.35 -8.26
C GLU A 91 14.03 18.07 -9.56
N CYS A 92 13.18 17.47 -10.38
CA CYS A 92 13.02 17.89 -11.78
C CYS A 92 11.74 18.66 -12.09
N PHE A 93 10.80 18.75 -11.14
CA PHE A 93 9.53 19.43 -11.38
C PHE A 93 9.31 20.59 -10.42
N GLN A 94 8.83 21.69 -10.97
CA GLN A 94 8.40 22.89 -10.24
C GLN A 94 7.41 23.68 -11.10
N THR A 95 6.58 24.49 -10.47
CA THR A 95 5.69 25.40 -11.20
C THR A 95 6.47 26.59 -11.76
N ASN A 96 5.95 27.18 -12.84
CA ASN A 96 6.54 28.38 -13.46
C ASN A 96 5.72 29.64 -13.09
N CYS A 97 5.42 29.80 -11.80
CA CYS A 97 4.75 30.99 -11.26
C CYS A 97 5.68 31.75 -10.32
N SER A 98 5.28 32.97 -9.92
CA SER A 98 6.08 33.85 -9.07
C SER A 98 6.56 33.20 -7.77
N SER A 99 5.74 32.31 -7.20
CA SER A 99 6.14 31.36 -6.15
C SER A 99 6.35 29.97 -6.77
N SER A 100 7.60 29.49 -6.79
CA SER A 100 7.90 28.13 -7.25
C SER A 100 7.35 27.11 -6.25
N TYR A 101 6.34 26.33 -6.65
CA TYR A 101 5.81 25.21 -5.87
C TYR A 101 6.46 23.90 -6.30
N LYS A 102 6.59 23.00 -5.32
CA LYS A 102 7.15 21.65 -5.49
C LYS A 102 6.08 20.60 -5.20
N GLN A 103 6.35 19.39 -5.66
CA GLN A 103 5.51 18.22 -5.42
C GLN A 103 6.38 17.13 -4.80
N MET A 104 5.81 16.35 -3.87
CA MET A 104 6.43 15.15 -3.32
C MET A 104 5.40 14.03 -3.38
N PRO A 105 5.66 12.89 -4.04
CA PRO A 105 4.80 11.72 -3.99
C PRO A 105 5.03 10.87 -2.72
N GLU A 106 4.13 9.95 -2.43
CA GLU A 106 4.27 9.00 -1.33
C GLU A 106 3.67 7.63 -1.69
N PHE A 107 4.03 6.60 -0.93
CA PHE A 107 3.44 5.27 -1.10
C PHE A 107 3.34 4.51 0.21
N HIS A 108 2.31 3.67 0.33
CA HIS A 108 2.11 2.75 1.45
C HIS A 108 2.23 1.32 0.96
N SER A 109 3.18 0.58 1.54
CA SER A 109 3.42 -0.82 1.22
C SER A 109 2.91 -1.73 2.33
N ARG A 110 2.18 -2.75 1.92
CA ARG A 110 1.83 -3.96 2.69
C ARG A 110 2.32 -5.21 1.96
N LEU A 111 3.31 -5.06 1.06
CA LEU A 111 3.94 -6.16 0.33
C LEU A 111 4.75 -7.03 1.28
N LEU A 112 4.61 -8.35 1.17
CA LEU A 112 5.34 -9.31 1.98
C LEU A 112 6.65 -9.79 1.34
N LYS A 113 6.88 -9.42 0.07
CA LYS A 113 8.03 -9.83 -0.73
C LYS A 113 8.49 -8.68 -1.60
N GLN A 114 9.76 -8.74 -2.01
CA GLN A 114 10.26 -7.86 -3.08
C GLN A 114 9.49 -8.15 -4.38
N PHE A 115 9.13 -7.08 -5.09
CA PHE A 115 8.38 -7.15 -6.34
C PHE A 115 9.27 -6.66 -7.47
N TYR A 116 9.59 -7.53 -8.42
CA TYR A 116 10.35 -7.22 -9.63
C TYR A 116 9.47 -7.48 -10.86
N PHE A 117 9.65 -6.65 -11.90
CA PHE A 117 8.83 -6.74 -13.12
C PHE A 117 9.32 -7.79 -14.12
N PHE A 118 10.59 -8.21 -14.02
CA PHE A 118 11.22 -9.17 -14.92
C PHE A 118 10.94 -8.93 -16.44
N PRO A 119 11.12 -7.70 -16.95
CA PRO A 119 10.82 -7.37 -18.34
C PRO A 119 11.71 -8.18 -19.30
N GLY A 120 11.09 -8.87 -20.26
CA GLY A 120 11.78 -9.64 -21.28
C GLY A 120 12.15 -11.08 -20.90
N VAL A 121 11.80 -11.54 -19.68
CA VAL A 121 11.94 -12.96 -19.33
C VAL A 121 10.84 -13.74 -20.05
N LYS A 122 11.24 -14.56 -21.04
CA LYS A 122 10.34 -15.56 -21.64
C LYS A 122 10.25 -16.73 -20.66
N ARG A 123 9.04 -17.10 -20.23
CA ARG A 123 8.87 -18.39 -19.54
C ARG A 123 9.27 -19.47 -20.53
N SER A 124 10.30 -20.25 -20.22
CA SER A 124 10.50 -21.52 -20.91
C SER A 124 9.26 -22.35 -20.61
N SER A 125 8.51 -22.71 -21.64
CA SER A 125 7.48 -23.73 -21.52
C SER A 125 8.17 -24.97 -20.96
N ALA A 126 7.94 -25.26 -19.67
CA ALA A 126 8.33 -26.53 -19.10
C ALA A 126 7.47 -27.57 -19.82
N VAL A 127 8.13 -28.35 -20.69
CA VAL A 127 7.60 -29.60 -21.24
C VAL A 127 7.95 -30.71 -20.27
#